data_AF-A0A9L0RKL7-F1
#
_entry.id   AF-A0A9L0RKL7-F1
#
_cell.length_a   1.000
_cell.length_b   1.000
_cell.length_c   1.000
_cell.angle_alpha   90.00
_cell.angle_beta   90.00
_cell.angle_gamma   90.00
#
_symmetry.space_group_name_H-M   'P 1'
#
loop_
_entity.id
_entity.type
_entity.pdbx_description
1 polymer ?
#
loop_
_entity_poly.entity_id
_entity_poly.type
_entity_poly.pdbx_seq_one_letter_code
_entity_poly.pdbx_strand_id
1 'polypeptide(L)'
;MAELSQMERDLETIINVFHQYSVRLGHPDTLNQKEFKQLVQKELANFLQNEQKDEGAINHILEDLDTNEDKQLSFEEFIMLVIRLTLASHQKMHENAPKLPGHHHGGGLGDGGSQHEDSHEGDGHSHEGHGHSHGGHGHSHGGPGHSH
;
A
#
# COMPACT_ATOMS: atom_id res chain seq x y z
N MET A 1 16.46 15.84 -17.26
CA MET A 1 16.42 14.37 -17.04
C MET A 1 14.95 13.96 -17.09
N ALA A 2 14.63 12.71 -17.40
CA ALA A 2 13.24 12.26 -17.34
C ALA A 2 12.75 12.29 -15.88
N GLU A 3 11.51 12.71 -15.68
CA GLU A 3 10.85 12.62 -14.38
C GLU A 3 10.62 11.15 -14.03
N LEU A 4 10.85 10.77 -12.77
CA LEU A 4 10.59 9.42 -12.29
C LEU A 4 9.11 9.08 -12.43
N SER A 5 8.80 7.81 -12.70
CA SER A 5 7.44 7.28 -12.53
C SER A 5 7.08 7.22 -11.05
N GLN A 6 5.79 7.03 -10.75
CA GLN A 6 5.36 6.87 -9.36
C GLN A 6 6.03 5.67 -8.69
N MET A 7 6.10 4.54 -9.40
CA MET A 7 6.71 3.32 -8.89
C MET A 7 8.21 3.50 -8.58
N GLU A 8 8.94 4.20 -9.44
CA GLU A 8 10.36 4.49 -9.19
C GLU A 8 10.54 5.38 -7.95
N ARG A 9 9.68 6.40 -7.76
CA ARG A 9 9.69 7.22 -6.54
C ARG A 9 9.37 6.43 -5.28
N ASP A 10 8.43 5.49 -5.36
CA ASP A 10 8.06 4.66 -4.21
C ASP A 10 9.22 3.74 -3.80
N LEU A 11 9.93 3.16 -4.78
CA LEU A 11 11.15 2.38 -4.53
C LEU A 11 12.28 3.24 -3.94
N GLU A 12 12.52 4.44 -4.48
CA GLU A 12 13.48 5.38 -3.90
C GLU A 12 13.09 5.78 -2.47
N THR A 13 11.79 5.93 -2.19
CA THR A 13 11.30 6.24 -0.86
C THR A 13 11.64 5.14 0.15
N ILE A 14 11.49 3.87 -0.22
CA ILE A 14 11.87 2.73 0.65
C ILE A 14 13.37 2.79 0.99
N ILE A 15 14.22 3.02 -0.03
CA ILE A 15 15.68 3.12 0.14
C ILE A 15 16.05 4.33 1.01
N ASN A 16 15.46 5.49 0.73
CA ASN A 16 15.74 6.72 1.47
C ASN A 16 15.29 6.62 2.93
N VAL A 17 14.17 5.97 3.21
CA VAL A 17 13.72 5.70 4.58
C VAL A 17 14.72 4.79 5.29
N PHE A 18 15.19 3.70 4.67
CA PHE A 18 16.24 2.87 5.28
C PHE A 18 17.46 3.71 5.67
N HIS A 19 17.99 4.51 4.74
CA HIS A 19 19.16 5.37 5.00
C HIS A 19 18.89 6.50 6.00
N GLN A 20 17.67 7.02 6.10
CA GLN A 20 17.31 8.01 7.13
C GLN A 20 17.54 7.47 8.55
N TYR A 21 17.50 6.15 8.75
CA TYR A 21 17.74 5.50 10.03
C TYR A 21 19.13 4.88 10.15
N SER A 22 19.66 4.20 9.12
CA SER A 22 20.95 3.48 9.20
C SER A 22 22.18 4.39 9.33
N VAL A 23 22.08 5.65 8.90
CA VAL A 23 23.21 6.60 9.01
C VAL A 23 23.38 7.19 10.42
N ARG A 24 22.57 6.80 11.40
CA ARG A 24 22.52 7.48 12.71
C ARG A 24 23.56 6.97 13.69
N LEU A 25 23.82 5.67 13.71
CA LEU A 25 24.59 4.97 14.74
C LEU A 25 25.34 3.77 14.14
N GLY A 26 26.67 3.82 14.17
CA GLY A 26 27.50 2.70 13.71
C GLY A 26 27.73 2.74 12.20
N HIS A 27 27.49 1.61 11.50
CA HIS A 27 27.77 1.50 10.08
C HIS A 27 26.63 2.13 9.24
N PRO A 28 26.92 3.05 8.31
CA PRO A 28 25.91 3.91 7.67
C PRO A 28 24.99 3.22 6.66
N ASP A 29 25.23 1.94 6.39
CA ASP A 29 24.50 1.14 5.40
C ASP A 29 23.88 -0.13 6.02
N THR A 30 23.69 -0.12 7.34
CA THR A 30 23.03 -1.21 8.07
C THR A 30 22.20 -0.64 9.21
N LEU A 31 21.09 -1.28 9.57
CA LEU A 31 20.31 -0.90 10.75
C LEU A 31 20.75 -1.73 11.94
N ASN A 32 21.27 -1.11 12.99
CA ASN A 32 21.37 -1.79 14.27
C ASN A 32 20.00 -1.87 14.97
N GLN A 33 19.93 -2.63 16.06
CA GLN A 33 18.71 -2.83 16.85
C GLN A 33 17.98 -1.53 17.23
N LYS A 34 18.70 -0.48 17.62
CA LYS A 34 18.07 0.80 18.04
C LYS A 34 17.48 1.55 16.85
N GLU A 35 18.19 1.54 15.72
CA GLU A 35 17.74 2.20 14.50
C GLU A 35 16.54 1.48 13.89
N PHE A 36 16.61 0.14 13.82
CA PHE A 36 15.51 -0.70 13.34
C PHE A 36 14.25 -0.49 14.18
N LYS A 37 14.39 -0.50 15.52
CA LYS A 37 13.27 -0.19 16.43
C LYS A 37 12.65 1.18 16.14
N GLN A 38 13.45 2.22 15.94
CA GLN A 38 12.94 3.55 15.63
C GLN A 38 12.23 3.60 14.27
N LEU A 39 12.74 2.90 13.26
CA LEU A 39 12.11 2.79 11.95
C LEU A 39 10.74 2.13 12.08
N VAL A 40 10.66 0.96 12.73
CA VAL A 40 9.40 0.23 12.95
C VAL A 40 8.35 1.11 13.64
N GLN A 41 8.75 1.82 14.70
CA GLN A 41 7.85 2.66 15.49
C GLN A 41 7.36 3.92 14.77
N LYS A 42 8.08 4.41 13.77
CA LYS A 42 7.76 5.67 13.08
C LYS A 42 7.13 5.46 11.71
N GLU A 43 7.67 4.53 10.94
CA GLU A 43 7.29 4.32 9.54
C GLU A 43 6.29 3.17 9.37
N LEU A 44 6.30 2.20 10.29
CA LEU A 44 5.49 0.96 10.19
C LEU A 44 4.48 0.82 11.33
N ALA A 45 4.16 1.91 12.04
CA ALA A 45 3.33 1.90 13.25
C ALA A 45 1.93 1.28 13.07
N ASN A 46 1.34 1.41 11.88
CA ASN A 46 0.02 0.83 11.58
C ASN A 46 0.12 -0.64 11.15
N PHE A 47 1.20 -1.01 10.47
CA PHE A 47 1.41 -2.36 9.96
C PHE A 47 1.89 -3.32 11.06
N LEU A 48 2.66 -2.81 12.02
CA LEU A 48 3.24 -3.53 13.15
C LEU A 48 2.72 -2.97 14.48
N GLN A 49 1.41 -2.73 14.56
CA GLN A 49 0.79 -2.00 15.66
C GLN A 49 1.02 -2.64 17.04
N ASN A 50 1.07 -3.97 17.08
CA ASN A 50 1.27 -4.73 18.32
C ASN A 50 2.75 -4.86 18.64
N GLU A 51 3.55 -5.19 17.61
CA GLU A 51 4.97 -5.47 17.71
C GLU A 51 5.77 -4.21 18.08
N GLN A 52 5.40 -3.04 17.54
CA GLN A 52 6.13 -1.79 17.79
C GLN A 52 6.20 -1.38 19.28
N LYS A 53 5.30 -1.92 20.12
CA LYS A 53 5.21 -1.66 21.56
C LYS A 53 5.96 -2.68 22.41
N ASP A 54 6.31 -3.83 21.83
CA ASP A 54 6.98 -4.93 22.50
C ASP A 54 8.42 -5.03 22.01
N GLU A 55 9.37 -4.73 22.89
CA GLU A 55 10.80 -4.82 22.57
C GLU A 55 11.21 -6.25 22.20
N GLY A 56 10.62 -7.27 22.84
CA GLY A 56 10.89 -8.67 22.53
C GLY A 56 10.46 -9.03 21.11
N ALA A 57 9.29 -8.55 20.69
CA ALA A 57 8.79 -8.79 19.33
C ALA A 57 9.67 -8.12 18.26
N ILE A 58 10.11 -6.87 18.48
CA ILE A 58 11.01 -6.17 17.55
C ILE A 58 12.36 -6.89 17.47
N ASN A 59 12.89 -7.35 18.60
CA ASN A 59 14.15 -8.09 18.62
C ASN A 59 14.05 -9.41 17.86
N HIS A 60 12.95 -10.14 18.05
CA HIS A 60 12.70 -11.36 17.31
C HIS A 60 12.61 -11.11 15.80
N ILE A 61 11.92 -10.05 15.36
CA ILE A 61 11.88 -9.68 13.93
C ILE A 61 13.29 -9.37 13.40
N LEU A 62 14.12 -8.66 14.17
CA LEU A 62 15.49 -8.38 13.76
C LEU A 62 16.30 -9.67 13.63
N GLU A 63 16.26 -10.54 14.64
CA GLU A 63 16.95 -11.84 14.63
C GLU A 63 16.49 -12.72 13.47
N ASP A 64 15.20 -12.71 13.12
CA ASP A 64 14.63 -13.45 11.99
C ASP A 64 15.07 -12.93 10.62
N LEU A 65 15.50 -11.67 10.54
CA LEU A 65 15.96 -11.02 9.31
C LEU A 65 17.49 -11.03 9.18
N ASP A 66 18.21 -11.03 10.30
CA ASP A 66 19.67 -11.05 10.41
C ASP A 66 20.22 -12.44 10.04
N THR A 67 20.29 -12.71 8.74
CA THR A 67 20.68 -14.01 8.19
C THR A 67 22.17 -14.29 8.33
N ASN A 68 22.99 -13.25 8.45
CA ASN A 68 24.43 -13.36 8.60
C ASN A 68 24.89 -13.35 10.07
N GLU A 69 23.96 -13.16 11.02
CA GLU A 69 24.14 -13.14 12.47
C GLU A 69 25.11 -12.05 12.98
N ASP A 70 25.18 -10.90 12.29
CA ASP A 70 26.06 -9.78 12.65
C ASP A 70 25.42 -8.75 13.59
N LYS A 71 24.14 -8.95 13.92
CA LYS A 71 23.29 -8.10 14.79
C LYS A 71 22.93 -6.75 14.19
N GLN A 72 23.07 -6.61 12.88
CA GLN A 72 22.61 -5.47 12.10
C GLN A 72 21.88 -5.99 10.86
N LEU A 73 21.06 -5.13 10.26
CA LEU A 73 20.34 -5.48 9.04
C LEU A 73 20.94 -4.70 7.87
N SER A 74 21.52 -5.42 6.91
CA SER A 74 21.80 -4.88 5.58
C SER A 74 20.48 -4.50 4.88
N PHE A 75 20.58 -3.75 3.76
CA PHE A 75 19.37 -3.46 2.97
C PHE A 75 18.71 -4.74 2.43
N GLU A 76 19.51 -5.75 2.05
CA GLU A 76 19.01 -7.05 1.58
C GLU A 76 18.20 -7.79 2.65
N GLU A 77 18.57 -7.67 3.92
CA GLU A 77 17.85 -8.29 5.03
C GLU A 77 16.61 -7.46 5.40
N PHE A 78 16.74 -6.14 5.44
CA PHE A 78 15.62 -5.24 5.70
C PHE A 78 14.51 -5.36 4.65
N ILE A 79 14.85 -5.45 3.35
CA ILE A 79 13.85 -5.50 2.29
C ILE A 79 12.97 -6.76 2.37
N MET A 80 13.43 -7.83 3.02
CA MET A 80 12.62 -9.02 3.28
C MET A 80 11.41 -8.73 4.17
N LEU A 81 11.53 -7.81 5.14
CA LEU A 81 10.38 -7.33 5.91
C LEU A 81 9.39 -6.59 5.01
N VAL A 82 9.88 -5.69 4.16
CA VAL A 82 9.03 -4.91 3.25
C VAL A 82 8.29 -5.82 2.27
N ILE A 83 8.93 -6.87 1.77
CA ILE A 83 8.30 -7.90 0.93
C ILE A 83 7.17 -8.59 1.70
N ARG A 84 7.44 -9.08 2.92
CA ARG A 84 6.43 -9.75 3.76
C ARG A 84 5.23 -8.84 4.03
N LEU A 85 5.46 -7.58 4.36
CA LEU A 85 4.41 -6.58 4.61
C LEU A 85 3.60 -6.25 3.35
N THR A 86 4.26 -6.15 2.20
CA THR A 86 3.61 -5.90 0.91
C THR A 86 2.68 -7.06 0.54
N LEU A 87 3.15 -8.30 0.70
CA LEU A 87 2.35 -9.51 0.46
C LEU A 87 1.14 -9.58 1.40
N ALA A 88 1.35 -9.32 2.70
CA ALA A 88 0.28 -9.33 3.68
C ALA A 88 -0.74 -8.20 3.42
N SER A 89 -0.29 -7.01 3.01
CA SER A 89 -1.19 -5.91 2.60
C SER A 89 -1.99 -6.26 1.36
N HIS A 90 -1.36 -6.83 0.34
CA HIS A 90 -2.06 -7.29 -0.86
C HIS A 90 -3.11 -8.35 -0.53
N GLN A 91 -2.78 -9.33 0.31
CA GLN A 91 -3.75 -10.32 0.78
C GLN A 91 -4.92 -9.65 1.51
N LYS A 92 -4.64 -8.66 2.36
CA LYS A 92 -5.66 -7.93 3.10
C LYS A 92 -6.62 -7.17 2.20
N MET A 93 -6.12 -6.61 1.09
CA MET A 93 -6.94 -5.93 0.09
C MET A 93 -7.95 -6.89 -0.58
N HIS A 94 -7.61 -8.17 -0.75
CA HIS A 94 -8.55 -9.18 -1.25
C HIS A 94 -9.58 -9.57 -0.20
N GLU A 95 -9.19 -9.70 1.07
CA GLU A 95 -10.11 -9.98 2.16
C GLU A 95 -11.15 -8.87 2.36
N ASN A 96 -10.71 -7.62 2.19
CA ASN A 96 -11.54 -6.43 2.34
C ASN A 96 -12.31 -6.06 1.06
N ALA A 97 -12.20 -6.85 0.00
CA ALA A 97 -12.86 -6.56 -1.27
C ALA A 97 -14.39 -6.61 -1.16
N PRO A 98 -15.13 -5.66 -1.76
CA PRO A 98 -16.59 -5.72 -1.83
C PRO A 98 -17.05 -6.96 -2.61
N LYS A 99 -18.13 -7.60 -2.15
CA LYS A 99 -18.75 -8.76 -2.81
C LYS A 99 -19.62 -8.33 -4.01
N LEU A 100 -19.06 -7.56 -4.93
CA LEU A 100 -19.72 -7.09 -6.15
C LEU A 100 -19.22 -7.86 -7.38
N PRO A 101 -20.04 -7.98 -8.44
CA PRO A 101 -19.60 -8.60 -9.70
C PRO A 101 -18.40 -7.86 -10.29
N GLY A 102 -17.27 -8.54 -10.50
CA GLY A 102 -16.02 -7.96 -11.00
C GLY A 102 -14.84 -8.18 -10.04
N HIS A 103 -13.63 -7.78 -10.44
CA HIS A 103 -12.45 -7.84 -9.58
C HIS A 103 -12.26 -6.50 -8.88
N HIS A 104 -12.45 -6.49 -7.56
CA HIS A 104 -12.32 -5.31 -6.71
C HIS A 104 -11.32 -5.59 -5.60
N HIS A 105 -10.72 -4.53 -5.07
CA HIS A 105 -9.84 -4.58 -3.91
C HIS A 105 -10.34 -3.59 -2.86
N GLY A 106 -10.30 -3.98 -1.59
CA GLY A 106 -10.52 -3.08 -0.45
C GLY A 106 -9.20 -2.48 0.05
N GLY A 107 -9.25 -1.85 1.24
CA GLY A 107 -8.07 -1.31 1.92
C GLY A 107 -7.06 -2.38 2.37
N GLY A 108 -5.78 -2.02 2.43
CA GLY A 108 -4.68 -2.89 2.90
C GLY A 108 -4.47 -2.85 4.42
N LEU A 109 -3.29 -3.30 4.88
CA LEU A 109 -2.99 -3.41 6.32
C LEU A 109 -3.06 -2.08 7.11
N GLY A 110 -2.80 -0.96 6.44
CA GLY A 110 -2.78 0.36 7.08
C GLY A 110 -4.11 1.11 7.08
N ASP A 111 -5.16 0.54 6.48
CA ASP A 111 -6.47 1.19 6.40
C ASP A 111 -7.22 0.91 7.71
N GLY A 112 -6.94 1.74 8.72
CA GLY A 112 -7.63 1.70 10.01
C GLY A 112 -9.12 1.93 9.79
N GLY A 113 -9.89 0.85 9.89
CA GLY A 113 -11.29 0.74 9.50
C GLY A 113 -12.10 2.03 9.58
N SER A 114 -12.24 2.69 8.44
CA SER A 114 -13.48 3.41 8.13
C SER A 114 -14.41 2.38 7.51
N GLN A 115 -14.96 1.50 8.36
CA GLN A 115 -16.24 0.89 8.02
C GLN A 115 -17.22 2.06 7.97
N HIS A 116 -17.48 2.59 6.77
CA HIS A 116 -18.74 3.25 6.53
C HIS A 116 -19.80 2.15 6.70
N GLU A 117 -20.32 2.03 7.93
CA GLU A 117 -21.56 1.33 8.19
C GLU A 117 -22.66 2.08 7.44
N ASP A 118 -22.96 1.65 6.22
CA ASP A 118 -24.21 2.03 5.55
C ASP A 118 -25.38 1.40 6.32
N SER A 119 -25.74 2.05 7.42
CA SER A 119 -27.02 1.92 8.09
C SER A 119 -28.05 2.71 7.30
N HIS A 120 -28.45 2.18 6.14
CA HIS A 120 -29.60 2.71 5.41
C HIS A 120 -30.87 1.94 5.79
N GLU A 121 -31.46 2.30 6.93
CA GLU A 121 -32.90 2.21 7.11
C GLU A 121 -33.55 3.52 6.60
N GLY A 122 -34.38 3.39 5.57
CA GLY A 122 -35.57 4.22 5.39
C GLY A 122 -35.40 5.65 4.86
N ASP A 123 -35.83 5.79 3.60
CA ASP A 123 -36.71 6.84 3.07
C ASP A 123 -36.16 7.91 2.09
N GLY A 124 -36.90 8.01 0.98
CA GLY A 124 -36.98 9.01 -0.08
C GLY A 124 -35.79 9.91 -0.43
N HIS A 125 -35.24 9.73 -1.64
CA HIS A 125 -35.46 10.62 -2.80
C HIS A 125 -34.31 10.51 -3.83
N SER A 126 -34.72 10.29 -5.08
CA SER A 126 -33.93 10.04 -6.29
C SER A 126 -33.34 11.30 -6.92
N HIS A 127 -32.08 11.28 -7.36
CA HIS A 127 -31.70 11.65 -8.74
C HIS A 127 -30.22 11.37 -9.13
N GLU A 128 -30.08 10.86 -10.36
CA GLU A 128 -28.98 11.00 -11.34
C GLU A 128 -27.56 10.49 -11.05
N GLY A 129 -27.35 9.21 -11.41
CA GLY A 129 -26.03 8.68 -11.78
C GLY A 129 -25.65 9.07 -13.21
N HIS A 130 -24.40 9.48 -13.41
CA HIS A 130 -23.80 9.68 -14.73
C HIS A 130 -22.63 8.70 -14.89
N GLY A 131 -22.90 7.55 -15.48
CA GLY A 131 -21.89 6.58 -15.92
C GLY A 131 -21.56 6.82 -17.38
N HIS A 132 -20.28 6.98 -17.71
CA HIS A 132 -19.82 7.02 -19.10
C HIS A 132 -19.17 5.68 -19.46
N SER A 133 -19.91 4.89 -20.22
CA SER A 133 -19.43 3.71 -20.94
C SER A 133 -19.08 4.13 -22.38
N HIS A 134 -17.85 3.87 -22.80
CA HIS A 134 -17.43 4.01 -24.20
C HIS A 134 -17.71 2.70 -24.95
N GLY A 135 -18.55 2.76 -25.98
CA GLY A 135 -18.73 1.64 -26.90
C GLY A 135 -19.55 1.98 -28.14
N GLY A 136 -18.90 1.89 -29.31
CA GLY A 136 -19.54 1.57 -30.58
C GLY A 136 -20.20 2.71 -31.35
N HIS A 137 -19.44 3.32 -32.28
CA HIS A 137 -19.99 4.20 -33.30
C HIS A 137 -20.32 3.37 -34.55
N GLY A 138 -21.61 3.21 -34.85
CA GLY A 138 -22.11 2.58 -36.06
C GLY A 138 -23.51 3.07 -36.39
N HIS A 139 -23.66 3.56 -37.62
CA HIS A 139 -24.85 3.60 -38.49
C HIS A 139 -25.28 4.96 -39.07
N SER A 140 -25.23 4.95 -40.40
CA SER A 140 -25.85 5.83 -41.40
C SER A 140 -27.28 6.29 -41.12
N HIS A 141 -27.59 7.52 -41.54
CA HIS A 141 -28.83 7.92 -42.22
C HIS A 141 -28.44 9.05 -43.20
N GLY A 142 -28.82 9.08 -44.48
CA GLY A 142 -30.18 9.03 -45.02
C GLY A 142 -30.59 10.47 -45.36
N GLY A 143 -30.52 10.84 -46.64
CA GLY A 143 -30.42 12.23 -47.13
C GLY A 143 -31.69 13.09 -47.13
N PRO A 144 -31.63 14.33 -47.66
CA PRO A 144 -32.80 15.14 -47.92
C PRO A 144 -33.12 15.26 -49.42
N GLY A 145 -34.43 15.26 -49.70
CA GLY A 145 -35.03 15.37 -51.02
C GLY A 145 -34.74 16.68 -51.75
N HIS A 146 -34.77 16.60 -53.08
CA HIS A 146 -34.70 17.74 -53.98
C HIS A 146 -36.12 18.16 -54.39
N SER A 147 -36.38 19.46 -54.27
CA SER A 147 -37.47 20.17 -54.92
C SER A 147 -37.01 20.74 -56.26
N HIS A 148 -37.73 20.43 -57.34
CA HIS A 148 -38.24 21.42 -58.31
C HIS A 148 -39.25 20.78 -59.27
#